data_AF-A0A2N9NN69-F1
#
_entry.id   AF-A0A2N9NN69-F1
#
_cell.length_a   1.000
_cell.length_b   1.000
_cell.length_c   1.000
_cell.angle_alpha   90.00
_cell.angle_beta   90.00
_cell.angle_gamma   90.00
#
_symmetry.space_group_name_H-M   'P 1'
#
loop_
_entity.id
_entity.type
_entity.pdbx_description
1 polymer ?
#
loop_
_entity_poly.entity_id
_entity_poly.type
_entity_poly.pdbx_seq_one_letter_code
_entity_poly.pdbx_strand_id
1 'polypeptide(L)' 'MTIRLYSGIIMALQQRYSVGEQMRRLLRLRNSLTAEEMVNRVEFLSAWG' A
#
# COMPACT_ATOMS: atom_id res chain seq x y z
N MET A 1 -5.86 -21.50 -19.12
CA MET A 1 -4.83 -20.72 -18.40
C MET A 1 -5.56 -19.65 -17.58
N THR A 2 -5.78 -19.85 -16.28
CA THR A 2 -6.49 -18.86 -15.45
C THR A 2 -5.48 -17.92 -14.81
N ILE A 3 -5.60 -16.62 -15.07
CA ILE A 3 -4.79 -15.58 -14.42
C ILE A 3 -5.34 -15.38 -13.01
N ARG A 4 -4.48 -15.53 -11.99
CA ARG A 4 -4.84 -15.30 -10.59
C ARG A 4 -4.56 -13.85 -10.23
N LEU A 5 -5.59 -13.13 -9.80
CA LEU A 5 -5.50 -11.76 -9.33
C LEU A 5 -5.22 -11.75 -7.83
N TYR A 6 -4.28 -10.93 -7.38
CA TYR A 6 -3.99 -10.73 -5.96
C TYR A 6 -4.42 -9.34 -5.52
N SER A 7 -4.99 -9.25 -4.32
CA SER A 7 -5.12 -7.97 -3.63
C SER A 7 -3.73 -7.38 -3.41
N GLY A 8 -3.52 -6.11 -3.75
CA GLY A 8 -2.21 -5.45 -3.71
C GLY A 8 -1.47 -5.63 -2.38
N ILE A 9 -0.14 -5.58 -2.45
CA ILE A 9 0.74 -5.74 -1.28
C ILE A 9 1.29 -4.38 -0.89
N ILE A 10 1.15 -4.03 0.38
CA ILE A 10 1.72 -2.81 0.95
C ILE A 10 2.90 -3.17 1.84
N MET A 11 4.07 -2.60 1.54
CA MET A 11 5.30 -2.80 2.29
C MET A 11 5.68 -1.54 3.07
N ALA A 12 6.11 -1.74 4.32
CA ALA A 12 6.58 -0.68 5.19
C ALA A 12 7.87 -1.12 5.90
N LEU A 13 8.84 -0.20 6.02
CA LEU A 13 10.02 -0.45 6.85
C LEU A 13 9.60 -0.36 8.32
N GLN A 14 9.42 -1.51 8.97
CA GLN A 14 8.80 -1.64 10.30
C GLN A 14 9.47 -0.82 11.42
N GLN A 15 10.74 -0.44 11.28
CA GLN A 15 11.50 0.25 12.33
C GLN A 15 11.75 1.75 12.07
N ARG A 16 11.30 2.30 10.94
CA ARG A 16 11.56 3.71 10.59
C ARG A 16 10.42 4.66 10.89
N TYR A 17 9.21 4.16 11.11
CA TYR A 17 8.02 4.98 11.27
C TYR A 17 7.26 4.59 12.52
N SER A 18 6.78 5.59 13.27
CA SER A 18 5.81 5.35 14.32
C SER A 18 4.50 4.81 13.72
N VAL A 19 3.70 4.13 14.53
CA VAL A 19 2.39 3.60 14.08
C VAL A 19 1.51 4.72 13.52
N GLY A 20 1.49 5.90 14.15
CA GLY A 20 0.71 7.04 13.67
C GLY A 20 1.16 7.54 12.28
N GLU A 21 2.46 7.52 12.02
CA GLU A 21 3.02 7.87 10.72
C GLU A 21 2.67 6.83 9.65
N GLN A 22 2.73 5.53 9.98
CA GLN A 22 2.30 4.45 9.10
C GLN A 22 0.81 4.58 8.74
N MET A 23 -0.05 4.88 9.72
CA MET A 23 -1.49 5.04 9.49
C MET A 23 -1.80 6.24 8.58
N ARG A 24 -1.11 7.37 8.75
CA ARG A 24 -1.29 8.54 7.87
C ARG A 24 -0.93 8.23 6.42
N ARG A 25 0.17 7.53 6.19
CA ARG A 25 0.61 7.11 4.85
C ARG A 25 -0.37 6.13 4.20
N LEU A 26 -0.89 5.19 4.98
CA LEU A 26 -1.90 4.24 4.52
C LEU A 26 -3.19 4.97 4.08
N LEU A 27 -3.64 5.96 4.86
CA LEU A 27 -4.80 6.78 4.50
C LEU A 27 -4.57 7.58 3.22
N ARG A 28 -3.37 8.12 3.00
CA ARG A 28 -3.04 8.80 1.74
C ARG A 28 -3.07 7.83 0.55
N LEU A 29 -2.42 6.68 0.67
CA LEU A 29 -2.44 5.64 -0.37
C LEU A 29 -3.88 5.25 -0.73
N ARG A 30 -4.74 4.99 0.27
CA ARG A 30 -6.16 4.68 0.07
C ARG A 30 -6.92 5.81 -0.65
N ASN A 31 -6.60 7.06 -0.37
CA ASN A 31 -7.23 8.21 -1.02
C ASN A 31 -6.73 8.43 -2.46
N SER A 32 -5.58 7.88 -2.83
CA SER A 32 -4.96 8.05 -4.14
C SER A 32 -5.17 6.88 -5.08
N LEU A 33 -5.37 5.67 -4.57
CA LEU A 33 -5.56 4.46 -5.37
C LEU A 33 -6.88 3.77 -5.02
N THR A 34 -7.64 3.43 -6.05
CA THR A 34 -8.79 2.55 -5.96
C THR A 34 -8.36 1.09 -5.71
N ALA A 35 -9.31 0.26 -5.28
CA ALA A 35 -9.05 -1.17 -5.09
C ALA A 35 -8.68 -1.88 -6.41
N GLU A 36 -9.25 -1.43 -7.53
CA GLU A 36 -8.98 -1.96 -8.87
C GLU A 36 -7.55 -1.66 -9.31
N GLU A 37 -7.07 -0.43 -9.05
CA GLU A 37 -5.68 -0.04 -9.32
C GLU A 37 -4.66 -0.76 -8.44
N MET A 38 -5.11 -1.33 -7.32
CA MET A 38 -4.26 -2.09 -6.41
C MET A 38 -4.11 -3.57 -6.79
N VAL A 39 -4.90 -4.08 -7.74
CA VAL A 39 -4.80 -5.47 -8.18
C VAL A 39 -3.42 -5.73 -8.79
N ASN A 40 -2.74 -6.79 -8.32
CA ASN A 40 -1.40 -7.19 -8.75
C ASN A 40 -0.32 -6.08 -8.60
N ARG A 41 -0.53 -5.12 -7.70
CA ARG A 41 0.37 -3.99 -7.48
C ARG A 41 1.05 -4.08 -6.12
N VAL A 42 2.29 -3.62 -6.07
CA VAL A 42 3.12 -3.56 -4.87
C VAL A 42 3.46 -2.10 -4.58
N GLU A 43 3.14 -1.64 -3.39
CA GLU A 43 3.36 -0.26 -2.96
C GLU A 43 4.23 -0.20 -1.70
N PHE A 44 5.14 0.77 -1.66
CA PHE A 44 5.96 1.03 -0.49
C PHE A 44 5.43 2.26 0.25
N LEU A 45 5.04 2.13 1.53
CA LEU A 45 4.56 3.26 2.34
C LEU A 45 5.60 4.38 2.48
N SER A 46 6.88 4.12 2.22
CA SER A 46 7.91 5.16 2.18
C SER A 46 7.66 6.20 1.08
N ALA A 47 6.96 5.84 0.00
CA ALA A 47 6.62 6.74 -1.10
C ALA A 47 5.48 7.73 -0.78
N TRP A 48 4.77 7.53 0.35
CA TRP A 48 3.50 8.21 0.63
C TRP A 48 3.56 9.29 1.71
N GLY A 49 4.70 9.41 2.42
CA GLY A 49 5.11 10.52 3.30
C GLY A 49 4.08 11.07 4.30
#